data_AF-A0A7T4ULI0-F1
#
_entry.id   AF-A0A7T4ULI0-F1
#
_cell.length_a   1.000
_cell.length_b   1.000
_cell.length_c   1.000
_cell.angle_alpha   90.00
_cell.angle_beta   90.00
_cell.angle_gamma   90.00
#
_symmetry.space_group_name_H-M   'P 1'
#
loop_
_entity.id
_entity.type
_entity.pdbx_description
1 polymer ?
#
loop_
_entity_poly.entity_id
_entity_poly.type
_entity_poly.pdbx_seq_one_letter_code
_entity_poly.pdbx_strand_id
1 'polypeptide(L)'
;MDDPGQLSEYGKILIIILVGIFLVAMTIMAGRMLSVNKPTPQKLSTYECGEDAVGSSWVQFNPRFYVIALIFLLFDVELIFIFPWATVFGQAEYIAADGRWGWFTLIEMALFVGILIIGLIFVWVKGDLEWVKPIHQRPKVNVSIPSTAYDGLNQATYPLRAYTVQLDDKATAEKANEEMPVAPKIVFKPRFKKPGATS
;
A
#
# COMPACT_ATOMS: atom_id res chain seq x y z
N MET A 1 25.01 -36.00 19.13
CA MET A 1 23.73 -35.41 19.57
C MET A 1 22.68 -36.17 18.77
N ASP A 2 22.39 -37.40 19.20
CA ASP A 2 21.65 -38.36 18.36
C ASP A 2 20.76 -39.19 19.29
N ASP A 3 19.84 -38.51 19.98
CA ASP A 3 18.71 -39.19 20.57
C ASP A 3 17.76 -39.56 19.43
N PRO A 4 17.43 -40.85 19.19
CA PRO A 4 16.50 -41.27 18.15
C PRO A 4 15.09 -40.66 18.32
N GLY A 5 14.78 -40.04 19.46
CA GLY A 5 13.57 -39.24 19.68
C GLY A 5 13.66 -37.75 19.30
N GLN A 6 14.82 -37.24 18.88
CA GLN A 6 15.02 -35.82 18.60
C GLN A 6 14.60 -35.46 17.16
N LEU A 7 13.67 -34.51 17.03
CA LEU A 7 13.29 -33.93 15.73
C LEU A 7 14.51 -33.26 15.07
N SER A 8 14.77 -33.62 13.81
CA SER A 8 15.73 -32.91 12.95
C SER A 8 15.44 -31.41 12.94
N GLU A 9 16.47 -30.57 12.80
CA GLU A 9 16.31 -29.12 12.68
C GLU A 9 15.30 -28.74 11.58
N TYR A 10 15.28 -29.47 10.46
CA TYR A 10 14.27 -29.28 9.40
C TYR A 10 12.85 -29.63 9.86
N GLY A 11 12.70 -30.61 10.74
CA GLY A 11 11.42 -30.95 11.37
C GLY A 11 10.93 -29.83 12.30
N LYS A 12 11.83 -29.20 13.05
CA LYS A 12 11.47 -28.01 13.87
C LYS A 12 11.02 -26.84 13.00
N ILE A 13 11.72 -26.57 11.90
CA ILE A 13 11.34 -25.53 10.93
C ILE A 13 9.95 -25.82 10.34
N LEU A 14 9.69 -27.06 9.94
CA LEU A 14 8.38 -27.46 9.42
C LEU A 14 7.26 -27.23 10.45
N ILE A 15 7.49 -27.60 11.71
CA ILE A 15 6.52 -27.37 12.79
C ILE A 15 6.25 -25.87 12.95
N ILE A 16 7.27 -25.01 12.94
CA ILE A 16 7.09 -23.55 13.04
C ILE A 16 6.24 -23.02 11.88
N ILE A 17 6.50 -23.47 10.65
CA ILE A 17 5.70 -23.09 9.47
C ILE A 17 4.24 -23.52 9.64
N LEU A 18 4.00 -24.77 10.05
CA LEU A 18 2.65 -25.30 10.25
C LEU A 18 1.91 -24.57 11.36
N VAL A 19 2.56 -24.28 12.49
CA VAL A 19 1.99 -23.48 13.58
C VAL A 19 1.68 -22.07 13.10
N GLY A 20 2.56 -21.45 12.30
CA GLY A 20 2.32 -20.14 11.71
C GLY A 20 1.09 -20.11 10.81
N ILE A 21 0.98 -21.06 9.88
CA ILE A 21 -0.20 -21.22 9.01
C ILE A 21 -1.45 -21.46 9.86
N PHE A 22 -1.36 -22.33 10.86
CA PHE A 22 -2.47 -22.64 11.77
C PHE A 22 -2.96 -21.39 12.51
N LEU A 23 -2.05 -20.57 13.04
CA LEU A 23 -2.42 -19.32 13.73
C LEU A 23 -3.09 -18.31 12.79
N VAL A 24 -2.58 -18.14 11.57
CA VAL A 24 -3.21 -17.25 10.57
C VAL A 24 -4.60 -17.78 10.19
N ALA A 25 -4.74 -19.08 9.95
CA ALA A 25 -6.03 -19.69 9.63
C ALA A 25 -7.03 -19.57 10.79
N MET A 26 -6.58 -19.83 12.02
CA MET A 26 -7.40 -19.71 13.24
C MET A 26 -7.86 -18.27 13.47
N THR A 27 -7.00 -17.27 13.28
CA THR A 27 -7.37 -15.85 13.46
C THR A 27 -8.35 -15.37 12.40
N ILE A 28 -8.18 -15.78 11.13
CA ILE A 28 -9.16 -15.51 10.06
C ILE A 28 -10.50 -16.21 10.35
N MET A 29 -10.47 -17.48 10.80
CA MET A 29 -11.68 -18.25 11.12
C MET A 29 -12.42 -17.68 12.33
N ALA A 30 -11.70 -17.32 13.40
CA ALA A 30 -12.25 -16.64 14.56
C ALA A 30 -12.85 -15.28 14.17
N GLY A 31 -12.15 -14.49 13.36
CA GLY A 31 -12.66 -13.23 12.83
C GLY A 31 -13.95 -13.41 12.02
N ARG A 32 -14.03 -14.45 11.20
CA ARG A 32 -15.25 -14.78 10.44
C ARG A 32 -16.40 -15.25 11.33
N MET A 33 -16.13 -16.00 12.40
CA MET A 33 -17.16 -16.52 13.32
C MET A 33 -17.69 -15.45 14.29
N LEU A 34 -16.81 -14.55 14.76
CA LEU A 34 -17.17 -13.48 15.69
C LEU A 34 -17.76 -12.25 14.97
N SER A 35 -17.47 -12.07 13.68
CA SER A 35 -17.94 -10.91 12.92
C SER A 35 -19.44 -10.96 12.64
N VAL A 36 -20.11 -9.81 12.76
CA VAL A 36 -21.51 -9.64 12.37
C VAL A 36 -21.62 -9.64 10.85
N ASN A 37 -22.05 -10.76 10.28
CA ASN A 37 -22.19 -10.92 8.84
C ASN A 37 -23.52 -10.31 8.33
N LYS A 38 -23.47 -9.05 7.87
CA LYS A 38 -24.59 -8.34 7.22
C LYS A 38 -24.17 -7.80 5.85
N PRO A 39 -24.11 -8.66 4.81
CA PRO A 39 -23.75 -8.26 3.46
C PRO A 39 -24.89 -7.43 2.87
N THR A 40 -24.55 -6.27 2.31
CA THR A 40 -25.48 -5.45 1.51
C THR A 40 -24.83 -5.19 0.16
N PRO A 41 -25.61 -4.97 -0.92
CA PRO A 41 -25.05 -4.71 -2.25
C PRO A 41 -24.01 -3.59 -2.26
N GLN A 42 -24.24 -2.52 -1.47
CA GLN A 42 -23.35 -1.36 -1.34
C GLN A 42 -22.06 -1.66 -0.54
N LYS A 43 -22.04 -2.67 0.33
CA LYS A 43 -20.81 -3.10 1.04
C LYS A 43 -19.94 -4.01 0.19
N LEU A 44 -20.54 -4.64 -0.82
CA LEU A 44 -19.88 -5.57 -1.74
C LEU A 44 -19.49 -4.90 -3.05
N SER A 45 -19.91 -3.65 -3.30
CA SER A 45 -19.51 -2.88 -4.46
C SER A 45 -18.07 -2.38 -4.33
N THR A 46 -17.39 -2.24 -5.47
CA THR A 46 -16.07 -1.62 -5.56
C THR A 46 -16.10 -0.20 -4.98
N TYR A 47 -15.06 0.16 -4.24
CA TYR A 47 -14.91 1.52 -3.72
C TYR A 47 -14.44 2.48 -4.82
N GLU A 48 -15.30 3.43 -5.21
CA GLU A 48 -15.01 4.51 -6.17
C GLU A 48 -15.43 5.88 -5.59
N CYS A 49 -14.97 6.17 -4.36
CA CYS A 49 -15.25 7.44 -3.65
C CYS A 49 -16.75 7.81 -3.51
N GLY A 50 -17.65 6.83 -3.58
CA GLY A 50 -19.10 7.01 -3.45
C GLY A 50 -19.87 6.97 -4.77
N GLU A 51 -19.18 6.86 -5.90
CA GLU A 51 -19.77 6.67 -7.22
C GLU A 51 -19.84 5.18 -7.60
N ASP A 52 -20.70 4.86 -8.56
CA ASP A 52 -20.72 3.52 -9.16
C ASP A 52 -19.49 3.33 -10.05
N ALA A 53 -18.84 2.16 -9.96
CA ALA A 53 -17.71 1.84 -10.81
C ALA A 53 -18.16 1.75 -12.27
N VAL A 54 -17.63 2.63 -13.13
CA VAL A 54 -17.94 2.66 -14.57
C VAL A 54 -16.70 2.30 -15.38
N GLY A 55 -16.88 1.44 -16.38
CA GLY A 55 -15.85 1.10 -17.36
C GLY A 55 -15.10 -0.19 -17.05
N SER A 56 -14.14 -0.53 -17.91
CA SER A 56 -13.31 -1.72 -17.77
C SER A 56 -12.11 -1.46 -16.86
N SER A 57 -11.86 -2.36 -15.90
CA SER A 57 -10.63 -2.34 -15.09
C SER A 57 -9.37 -2.79 -15.85
N TRP A 58 -9.50 -3.10 -17.15
CA TRP A 58 -8.40 -3.49 -18.02
C TRP A 58 -7.59 -2.26 -18.41
N VAL A 59 -6.53 -2.00 -17.65
CA VAL A 59 -5.55 -0.94 -17.94
C VAL A 59 -4.26 -1.55 -18.48
N GLN A 60 -3.59 -0.83 -19.40
CA GLN A 60 -2.25 -1.19 -19.84
C GLN A 60 -1.26 -0.95 -18.70
N PHE A 61 -0.76 -2.03 -18.12
CA PHE A 61 0.30 -1.94 -17.12
C PHE A 61 1.61 -1.49 -17.75
N ASN A 62 2.37 -0.69 -17.00
CA ASN A 62 3.64 -0.18 -17.47
C ASN A 62 4.66 -1.33 -17.61
N PRO A 63 5.34 -1.51 -18.77
CA PRO A 63 6.33 -2.59 -18.93
C PRO A 63 7.53 -2.47 -17.99
N ARG A 64 7.75 -1.32 -17.34
CA ARG A 64 8.84 -1.14 -16.38
C ARG A 64 8.76 -2.09 -15.18
N PHE A 65 7.58 -2.53 -14.77
CA PHE A 65 7.44 -3.56 -13.73
C PHE A 65 8.12 -4.87 -14.14
N TYR A 66 7.99 -5.25 -15.42
CA TYR A 66 8.64 -6.44 -15.97
C TYR A 66 10.16 -6.29 -16.01
N VAL A 67 10.66 -5.13 -16.46
CA VAL A 67 12.10 -4.86 -16.54
C VAL A 67 12.74 -4.95 -15.15
N ILE A 68 12.13 -4.33 -14.13
CA ILE A 68 12.61 -4.39 -12.74
C ILE A 68 12.60 -5.83 -12.23
N ALA A 69 11.52 -6.60 -12.46
CA ALA A 69 11.43 -7.99 -12.05
C ALA A 69 12.48 -8.88 -12.73
N LEU A 70 12.76 -8.65 -14.01
CA LEU A 70 13.78 -9.39 -14.77
C LEU A 70 15.18 -9.11 -14.22
N ILE A 71 15.50 -7.84 -13.93
CA ILE A 71 16.78 -7.44 -13.34
C ILE A 71 16.92 -8.04 -11.94
N PHE A 72 15.87 -8.00 -11.12
CA PHE A 72 15.85 -8.61 -9.79
C PHE A 72 16.13 -10.11 -9.85
N LEU A 73 15.46 -10.83 -10.75
CA LEU A 73 15.66 -12.28 -10.93
C LEU A 73 17.08 -12.61 -11.38
N LEU A 74 17.68 -11.76 -12.23
CA LEU A 74 19.07 -11.92 -12.66
C LEU A 74 20.03 -11.78 -11.46
N PHE A 75 19.89 -10.74 -10.65
CA PHE A 75 20.70 -10.56 -9.43
C PHE A 75 20.46 -11.65 -8.37
N ASP A 76 19.23 -12.15 -8.25
CA ASP A 76 18.90 -13.24 -7.31
C ASP A 76 19.60 -14.55 -7.70
N VAL A 77 19.62 -14.86 -9.00
CA VAL A 77 20.41 -16.00 -9.51
C VAL A 77 21.90 -15.79 -9.26
N GLU A 78 22.41 -14.57 -9.35
CA GLU A 78 23.84 -14.31 -9.10
C GLU A 78 24.24 -14.53 -7.63
N LEU A 79 23.33 -14.27 -6.69
CA LEU A 79 23.56 -14.53 -5.27
C LEU A 79 23.80 -16.01 -4.97
N ILE A 80 23.23 -16.94 -5.75
CA ILE A 80 23.47 -18.38 -5.58
C ILE A 80 24.95 -18.75 -5.76
N PHE A 81 25.71 -17.94 -6.51
CA PHE A 81 27.16 -18.15 -6.71
C PHE A 81 28.00 -17.49 -5.60
N ILE A 82 27.50 -16.42 -4.99
CA ILE A 82 28.19 -15.71 -3.90
C ILE A 82 28.15 -16.54 -2.60
N PHE A 83 27.02 -17.19 -2.30
CA PHE A 83 26.86 -17.93 -1.04
C PHE A 83 27.87 -19.06 -0.84
N PRO A 84 28.08 -20.00 -1.79
CA PRO A 84 29.07 -21.06 -1.63
C PRO A 84 30.50 -20.53 -1.45
N TRP A 85 30.86 -19.47 -2.17
CA TRP A 85 32.16 -18.82 -1.99
C TRP A 85 32.30 -18.22 -0.58
N ALA A 86 31.27 -17.52 -0.10
CA ALA A 86 31.29 -16.88 1.21
C ALA A 86 31.42 -17.90 2.36
N THR A 87 30.91 -19.12 2.20
CA THR A 87 31.03 -20.16 3.24
C THR A 87 32.39 -20.84 3.26
N VAL A 88 33.16 -20.81 2.16
CA VAL A 88 34.46 -21.51 2.06
C VAL A 88 35.68 -20.58 2.10
N PHE A 89 35.51 -19.28 1.82
CA PHE A 89 36.60 -18.31 1.67
C PHE A 89 37.61 -18.31 2.82
N GLY A 90 37.13 -18.48 4.06
CA GLY A 90 37.94 -18.46 5.28
C GLY A 90 38.26 -19.82 5.90
N GLN A 91 38.00 -20.94 5.21
CA GLN A 91 38.25 -22.27 5.79
C GLN A 91 39.74 -22.59 5.81
N ALA A 92 40.22 -23.02 6.99
CA ALA A 92 41.64 -23.25 7.26
C ALA A 92 42.22 -24.38 6.40
N GLU A 93 41.40 -25.37 6.04
CA GLU A 93 41.75 -26.51 5.22
C GLU A 93 42.21 -26.08 3.82
N TYR A 94 41.48 -25.16 3.17
CA TYR A 94 41.83 -24.68 1.83
C TYR A 94 43.01 -23.71 1.86
N ILE A 95 43.12 -22.88 2.89
CA ILE A 95 44.25 -21.97 3.08
C ILE A 95 45.54 -22.75 3.36
N ALA A 96 45.46 -23.85 4.10
CA ALA A 96 46.59 -24.73 4.37
C ALA A 96 47.00 -25.58 3.15
N ALA A 97 46.05 -25.89 2.26
CA ALA A 97 46.33 -26.61 1.02
C ALA A 97 47.10 -25.74 0.00
N ASP A 98 46.75 -24.45 -0.12
CA ASP A 98 47.49 -23.48 -0.93
C ASP A 98 47.42 -22.08 -0.28
N GLY A 99 48.58 -21.53 0.11
CA GLY A 99 48.68 -20.19 0.70
C GLY A 99 48.24 -19.06 -0.24
N ARG A 100 48.06 -19.34 -1.54
CA ARG A 100 47.53 -18.38 -2.53
C ARG A 100 46.00 -18.39 -2.60
N TRP A 101 45.32 -19.38 -2.01
CA TRP A 101 43.88 -19.59 -2.09
C TRP A 101 43.07 -18.33 -1.74
N GLY A 102 43.39 -17.70 -0.60
CA GLY A 102 42.65 -16.52 -0.13
C GLY A 102 42.73 -15.35 -1.11
N TRP A 103 43.92 -15.04 -1.63
CA TRP A 103 44.07 -13.96 -2.61
C TRP A 103 43.44 -14.28 -3.96
N PHE A 104 43.60 -15.52 -4.43
CA PHE A 104 43.05 -15.96 -5.71
C PHE A 104 41.52 -15.90 -5.72
N THR A 105 40.87 -16.53 -4.74
CA THR A 105 39.41 -16.56 -4.61
C THR A 105 38.81 -15.17 -4.31
N LEU A 106 39.54 -14.30 -3.61
CA LEU A 106 39.11 -12.91 -3.40
C LEU A 106 39.10 -12.12 -4.71
N ILE A 107 40.14 -12.27 -5.54
CA ILE A 107 40.22 -11.56 -6.83
C ILE A 107 39.13 -12.06 -7.78
N GLU A 108 38.90 -13.38 -7.86
CA GLU A 108 37.84 -13.95 -8.67
C GLU A 108 36.46 -13.43 -8.26
N MET A 109 36.17 -13.39 -6.95
CA MET A 109 34.90 -12.87 -6.46
C MET A 109 34.78 -11.35 -6.67
N ALA A 110 35.87 -10.60 -6.47
CA ALA A 110 35.89 -9.16 -6.74
C ALA A 110 35.63 -8.87 -8.23
N LEU A 111 36.16 -9.71 -9.13
CA LEU A 111 35.90 -9.62 -10.56
C LEU A 111 34.45 -9.98 -10.89
N PHE A 112 33.93 -11.07 -10.32
CA PHE A 112 32.54 -11.48 -10.46
C PHE A 112 31.58 -10.35 -10.04
N VAL A 113 31.69 -9.88 -8.80
CA VAL A 113 30.90 -8.76 -8.26
C VAL A 113 31.12 -7.48 -9.06
N GLY A 114 32.35 -7.23 -9.50
CA GLY A 114 32.68 -6.09 -10.36
C GLY A 114 31.89 -6.07 -11.67
N ILE A 115 31.75 -7.23 -12.32
CA ILE A 115 30.91 -7.37 -13.53
C ILE A 115 29.45 -7.07 -13.21
N LEU A 116 28.93 -7.55 -12.08
CA LEU A 116 27.54 -7.30 -11.67
C LEU A 116 27.28 -5.81 -11.44
N ILE A 117 28.21 -5.14 -10.75
CA ILE A 117 28.15 -3.70 -10.50
C ILE A 117 28.18 -2.92 -11.80
N ILE A 118 29.03 -3.30 -12.77
CA ILE A 118 29.07 -2.66 -14.08
C ILE A 118 27.73 -2.83 -14.81
N GLY A 119 27.14 -4.02 -14.78
CA GLY A 119 25.80 -4.29 -15.32
C GLY A 119 24.73 -3.41 -14.67
N LEU A 120 24.75 -3.30 -13.33
CA LEU A 120 23.84 -2.44 -12.59
C LEU A 120 23.99 -0.96 -12.98
N ILE A 121 25.23 -0.46 -13.03
CA ILE A 121 25.53 0.92 -13.43
C ILE A 121 25.04 1.17 -14.85
N PHE A 122 25.26 0.25 -15.79
CA PHE A 122 24.79 0.39 -17.17
C PHE A 122 23.27 0.58 -17.24
N VAL A 123 22.51 -0.29 -16.57
CA VAL A 123 21.04 -0.23 -16.54
C VAL A 123 20.55 1.03 -15.83
N TRP A 124 21.25 1.45 -14.77
CA TRP A 124 20.93 2.68 -14.05
C TRP A 124 21.15 3.93 -14.92
N VAL A 125 22.30 4.05 -15.57
CA VAL A 125 22.60 5.17 -16.48
C VAL A 125 21.62 5.23 -17.64
N LYS A 126 21.17 4.07 -18.13
CA LYS A 126 20.14 3.99 -19.18
C LYS A 126 18.74 4.43 -18.72
N GLY A 127 18.52 4.57 -17.42
CA GLY A 127 17.25 5.01 -16.84
C GLY A 127 16.17 3.92 -16.81
N ASP A 128 16.53 2.65 -17.04
CA ASP A 128 15.58 1.53 -17.03
C ASP A 128 15.00 1.28 -15.62
N LEU A 129 15.69 1.77 -14.57
CA LEU A 129 15.25 1.73 -13.18
C LEU A 129 14.39 2.95 -12.78
N GLU A 130 14.26 3.97 -13.63
CA GLU A 130 13.53 5.18 -13.26
C GLU A 130 12.02 4.92 -13.21
N TRP A 131 11.37 5.47 -12.19
CA TRP A 131 9.92 5.39 -12.09
C TRP A 131 9.23 6.48 -12.91
N VAL A 132 8.12 6.14 -13.58
CA VAL A 132 7.28 7.13 -14.25
C VAL A 132 6.55 7.95 -13.18
N LYS A 133 6.94 9.21 -13.01
CA LYS A 133 6.21 10.15 -12.16
C LYS A 133 4.98 10.63 -12.92
N PRO A 134 3.75 10.48 -12.37
CA PRO A 134 2.57 11.03 -13.00
C PRO A 134 2.68 12.55 -13.06
N ILE A 135 2.60 13.12 -14.26
CA ILE A 135 2.54 14.56 -14.43
C ILE A 135 1.14 15.00 -14.02
N HIS A 136 1.01 15.70 -12.89
CA HIS A 136 -0.26 16.29 -12.48
C HIS A 136 -0.63 17.45 -13.41
N GLN A 137 -1.42 17.15 -14.43
CA GLN A 137 -2.07 18.18 -15.23
C GLN A 137 -3.27 18.71 -14.43
N ARG A 138 -3.17 19.95 -13.94
CA ARG A 138 -4.32 20.58 -13.28
C ARG A 138 -5.44 20.73 -14.31
N PRO A 139 -6.66 20.22 -14.04
CA PRO A 139 -7.78 20.39 -14.96
C PRO A 139 -8.04 21.88 -15.15
N LYS A 140 -8.00 22.34 -16.41
CA LYS A 140 -8.40 23.70 -16.77
C LYS A 140 -9.89 23.67 -17.03
N VAL A 141 -10.67 24.15 -16.07
CA VAL A 141 -12.11 24.38 -16.28
C VAL A 141 -12.29 25.66 -17.09
N ASN A 142 -13.14 25.63 -18.11
CA ASN A 142 -13.50 26.82 -18.87
C ASN A 142 -14.46 27.65 -18.02
N VAL A 143 -13.90 28.50 -17.16
CA VAL A 143 -14.63 29.48 -16.38
C VAL A 143 -14.33 30.87 -16.93
N SER A 144 -15.31 31.76 -16.89
CA SER A 144 -15.18 33.16 -17.28
C SER A 144 -14.30 33.98 -16.33
N ILE A 145 -13.85 33.37 -15.22
CA ILE A 145 -13.06 34.01 -14.18
C ILE A 145 -11.56 33.78 -14.49
N PRO A 146 -10.77 34.84 -14.67
CA PRO A 146 -9.34 34.70 -14.93
C PRO A 146 -8.61 34.15 -13.69
N SER A 147 -7.52 33.40 -13.90
CA SER A 147 -6.72 32.81 -12.80
C SER A 147 -6.21 33.86 -11.81
N THR A 148 -5.95 35.09 -12.29
CA THR A 148 -5.50 36.24 -11.49
C THR A 148 -6.49 36.65 -10.41
N ALA A 149 -7.79 36.40 -10.60
CA ALA A 149 -8.81 36.68 -9.58
C ALA A 149 -8.64 35.77 -8.35
N TYR A 150 -8.19 34.53 -8.55
CA TYR A 150 -7.91 33.61 -7.45
C TYR A 150 -6.61 33.96 -6.72
N ASP A 151 -5.60 34.50 -7.43
CA ASP A 151 -4.35 34.92 -6.81
C ASP A 151 -4.58 36.00 -5.74
N GLY A 152 -5.47 36.97 -6.02
CA GLY A 152 -5.86 37.99 -5.06
C GLY A 152 -6.61 37.43 -3.84
N LEU A 153 -7.45 36.42 -4.03
CA LEU A 153 -8.16 35.75 -2.93
C LEU A 153 -7.24 34.86 -2.09
N ASN A 154 -6.28 34.17 -2.71
CA ASN A 154 -5.33 33.29 -2.02
C ASN A 154 -4.27 34.08 -1.24
N GLN A 155 -3.95 35.29 -1.68
CA GLN A 155 -3.03 36.21 -0.99
C GLN A 155 -3.73 37.08 0.06
N ALA A 156 -5.07 37.12 0.07
CA ALA A 156 -5.82 37.89 1.03
C ALA A 156 -5.75 37.25 2.43
N THR A 157 -5.49 38.09 3.44
CA THR A 157 -5.58 37.68 4.84
C THR A 157 -7.03 37.75 5.29
N TYR A 158 -7.62 36.60 5.63
CA TYR A 158 -8.99 36.54 6.14
C TYR A 158 -8.99 36.68 7.66
N PRO A 159 -9.83 37.55 8.25
CA PRO A 159 -10.02 37.58 9.69
C PRO A 159 -10.65 36.25 10.12
N LEU A 160 -9.89 35.41 10.81
CA LEU A 160 -10.39 34.18 11.39
C LEU A 160 -11.38 34.55 12.49
N ARG A 161 -12.67 34.30 12.26
CA ARG A 161 -13.64 34.32 13.35
C ARG A 161 -13.24 33.20 14.30
N ALA A 162 -13.01 33.53 15.58
CA ALA A 162 -12.84 32.52 16.60
C ALA A 162 -14.09 31.62 16.58
N TYR A 163 -13.93 30.39 16.10
CA TYR A 163 -14.98 29.39 16.14
C TYR A 163 -15.08 28.90 17.57
N THR A 164 -15.85 29.60 18.39
CA THR A 164 -16.32 29.08 19.66
C THR A 164 -17.57 28.26 19.38
N VAL A 165 -17.46 26.94 19.53
CA VAL A 165 -18.64 26.11 19.76
C VAL A 165 -19.24 26.63 21.06
N GLN A 166 -20.31 27.42 20.98
CA GLN A 166 -21.16 27.66 22.14
C GLN A 166 -21.87 26.33 22.42
N LEU A 167 -21.22 25.48 23.22
CA LEU A 167 -21.92 24.45 23.97
C LEU A 167 -22.77 25.22 24.99
N ASP A 168 -24.04 25.42 24.63
CA ASP A 168 -25.00 26.06 25.51
C ASP A 168 -25.35 25.08 26.65
N ASP A 169 -24.42 24.92 27.60
CA ASP A 169 -24.54 23.98 28.72
C ASP A 169 -25.72 24.30 29.65
N LYS A 170 -26.30 25.51 29.56
CA LYS A 170 -27.51 25.89 30.29
C LYS A 170 -28.80 25.32 29.70
N ALA A 171 -28.83 25.00 28.40
CA ALA A 171 -30.02 24.40 27.80
C ALA A 171 -30.21 22.92 28.19
N THR A 172 -29.15 22.25 28.63
CA THR A 172 -29.19 20.82 28.98
C THR A 172 -29.52 20.58 30.46
N ALA A 173 -29.20 21.52 31.36
CA ALA A 173 -29.46 21.36 32.79
C ALA A 173 -30.87 21.84 33.21
N GLU A 174 -31.43 22.86 32.56
CA GLU A 174 -32.75 23.41 32.94
C GLU A 174 -33.94 22.71 32.24
N LYS A 175 -33.70 22.03 31.11
CA LYS A 175 -34.72 21.25 30.37
C LYS A 175 -34.86 19.79 30.82
N ALA A 176 -34.21 19.39 31.91
CA ALA A 176 -34.39 18.05 32.47
C ALA A 176 -35.70 17.89 33.28
N ASN A 177 -36.41 18.99 33.57
CA ASN A 177 -37.58 18.97 34.47
C ASN A 177 -38.86 19.59 33.91
N GLU A 178 -38.93 19.90 32.62
CA GLU A 178 -40.18 20.29 31.97
C GLU A 178 -40.48 19.35 30.80
N GLU A 179 -41.64 18.67 30.86
CA GLU A 179 -42.19 17.92 29.73
C GLU A 179 -42.32 18.85 28.51
N MET A 180 -41.51 18.62 27.48
CA MET A 180 -41.53 19.40 26.26
C MET A 180 -42.84 19.18 25.49
N PRO A 181 -43.56 20.24 25.09
CA PRO A 181 -44.70 20.09 24.20
C PRO A 181 -44.21 19.58 22.83
N VAL A 182 -44.86 18.53 22.33
CA VAL A 182 -44.53 17.88 21.06
C VAL A 182 -44.59 18.90 19.92
N ALA A 183 -43.43 19.28 19.38
CA ALA A 183 -43.34 20.11 18.19
C ALA A 183 -43.94 19.36 16.98
N PRO A 184 -44.72 20.04 16.11
CA PRO A 184 -45.35 19.37 14.97
C PRO A 184 -44.28 18.86 14.00
N LYS A 185 -44.38 17.57 13.64
CA LYS A 185 -43.51 16.93 12.64
C LYS A 185 -43.54 17.71 11.32
N ILE A 186 -42.40 18.27 10.92
CA ILE A 186 -42.23 18.86 9.60
C ILE A 186 -42.14 17.71 8.59
N VAL A 187 -43.25 17.42 7.90
CA VAL A 187 -43.32 16.43 6.84
C VAL A 187 -43.13 17.14 5.50
N PHE A 188 -42.03 16.85 4.80
CA PHE A 188 -41.81 17.27 3.43
C PHE A 188 -42.72 16.46 2.49
N LYS A 189 -43.71 17.11 1.87
CA LYS A 189 -44.51 16.51 0.78
C LYS A 189 -43.99 17.03 -0.57
N PRO A 190 -43.30 16.21 -1.38
CA PRO A 190 -42.92 16.63 -2.72
C PRO A 190 -44.16 16.78 -3.60
N ARG A 191 -44.31 17.93 -4.25
CA ARG A 191 -45.39 18.19 -5.22
C ARG A 191 -44.84 18.02 -6.63
N PHE A 192 -45.07 16.85 -7.23
CA PHE A 192 -44.73 16.62 -8.63
C PHE A 192 -45.75 17.31 -9.54
N LYS A 193 -45.31 18.23 -10.40
CA LYS A 193 -46.12 18.73 -11.52
C LYS A 193 -46.17 17.63 -12.59
N LYS A 194 -47.38 17.17 -12.93
CA LYS A 194 -47.59 16.30 -14.10
C LYS A 194 -47.32 17.10 -15.39
N PRO A 195 -46.65 16.52 -16.39
CA PRO A 195 -46.52 17.14 -17.70
C PRO A 195 -47.82 16.99 -18.48
N GLY A 196 -48.30 18.08 -19.08
CA GLY A 196 -49.35 18.07 -20.10
C GLY A 196 -50.76 18.41 -19.61
N ALA A 197 -51.08 19.70 -19.54
CA ALA A 197 -52.44 20.22 -19.73
C ALA A 197 -52.36 21.72 -20.06
N THR A 198 -52.16 22.03 -21.33
CA THR A 198 -52.66 23.26 -21.95
C THR A 198 -53.76 22.83 -22.92
N SER A 199 -54.96 23.37 -22.71
CA SER A 199 -55.94 23.59 -23.78
C SER A 199 -55.32 24.37 -24.93
#